data_AF-A0A537NHE8-F1
#
_entry.id   AF-A0A537NHE8-F1
#
_cell.length_a   1.000
_cell.length_b   1.000
_cell.length_c   1.000
_cell.angle_alpha   90.00
_cell.angle_beta   90.00
_cell.angle_gamma   90.00
#
_symmetry.space_group_name_H-M   'P 1'
#
loop_
_entity.id
_entity.type
_entity.pdbx_description
1 polymer ?
#
loop_
_entity_poly.entity_id
_entity_poly.type
_entity_poly.pdbx_seq_one_letter_code
_entity_poly.pdbx_strand_id
1 'polypeptide(L)'
;AVFNEQHVSLLRIAAELPNVDRIFVNKFIKQRLCETAGGNRAWLNKLVVWAGHDEHFHVRLHCPPGNPQCQPQAGYYSDDGCGEPLQLWFTHPPVKLPPPGTVLPPYRPKLPAACAAVLNAP
;
A
#
# COMPACT_ATOMS: atom_id res chain seq x y z
N ALA A 1 -24.53 -1.94 5.65
CA ALA A 1 -23.11 -2.32 5.84
C ALA A 1 -22.25 -1.05 5.83
N VAL A 2 -21.19 -0.98 6.65
CA VAL A 2 -20.30 0.19 6.72
C VAL A 2 -19.49 0.34 5.41
N PHE A 3 -18.93 -0.76 4.91
CA PHE A 3 -18.33 -0.81 3.57
C PHE A 3 -19.42 -0.96 2.49
N ASN A 4 -19.35 -0.17 1.43
CA ASN A 4 -20.38 -0.09 0.38
C ASN A 4 -19.76 0.23 -1.00
N GLU A 5 -20.59 0.28 -2.04
CA GLU A 5 -20.17 0.50 -3.44
C GLU A 5 -19.42 1.82 -3.69
N GLN A 6 -19.66 2.85 -2.88
CA GLN A 6 -18.91 4.12 -3.01
C GLN A 6 -17.44 3.92 -2.64
N HIS A 7 -17.16 3.09 -1.63
CA HIS A 7 -15.79 2.74 -1.24
C HIS A 7 -15.09 1.91 -2.32
N VAL A 8 -15.82 0.96 -2.94
CA VAL A 8 -15.32 0.16 -4.07
C VAL A 8 -14.96 1.08 -5.24
N SER A 9 -15.88 1.98 -5.60
CA SER A 9 -15.71 2.93 -6.70
C SER A 9 -14.53 3.87 -6.45
N LEU A 10 -14.40 4.41 -5.23
CA LEU A 10 -13.28 5.26 -4.85
C LEU A 10 -11.92 4.55 -5.00
N LEU A 11 -11.80 3.33 -4.47
CA LEU A 11 -10.57 2.56 -4.54
C LEU A 11 -10.22 2.17 -5.98
N ARG A 12 -11.23 1.82 -6.79
CA ARG A 12 -11.05 1.50 -8.20
C ARG A 12 -10.57 2.70 -9.01
N ILE A 13 -11.25 3.84 -8.88
CA ILE A 13 -10.86 5.08 -9.57
C ILE A 13 -9.41 5.43 -9.21
N ALA A 14 -9.06 5.39 -7.92
CA ALA A 14 -7.69 5.68 -7.48
C ALA A 14 -6.67 4.69 -8.07
N ALA A 15 -6.97 3.39 -8.11
CA ALA A 15 -6.06 2.38 -8.64
C ALA A 15 -5.88 2.50 -10.17
N GLU A 16 -6.92 2.89 -10.90
CA GLU A 16 -6.88 3.04 -12.36
C GLU A 16 -6.12 4.30 -12.82
N LEU A 17 -5.80 5.24 -11.91
CA LEU A 17 -4.96 6.39 -12.23
C LEU A 17 -3.54 5.96 -12.63
N PRO A 18 -2.98 6.51 -13.73
CA PRO A 18 -1.70 6.05 -14.28
C PRO A 18 -0.49 6.41 -13.43
N ASN A 19 -0.59 7.45 -12.61
CA ASN A 19 0.47 7.89 -11.71
C ASN A 19 0.46 7.14 -10.37
N VAL A 20 -0.61 6.40 -10.05
CA VAL A 20 -0.69 5.62 -8.82
C VAL A 20 0.08 4.32 -9.00
N ASP A 21 1.09 4.12 -8.15
CA ASP A 21 1.81 2.87 -8.00
C ASP A 21 0.91 1.90 -7.24
N ARG A 22 0.75 2.11 -5.93
CA ARG A 22 0.01 1.21 -5.04
C ARG A 22 -0.89 1.92 -4.06
N ILE A 23 -1.87 1.19 -3.56
CA ILE A 23 -2.79 1.62 -2.51
C ILE A 23 -2.73 0.61 -1.38
N PHE A 24 -2.33 1.05 -0.19
CA PHE A 24 -2.36 0.20 1.00
C PHE A 24 -3.74 0.22 1.66
N VAL A 25 -4.29 -0.96 1.90
CA VAL A 25 -5.61 -1.18 2.50
C VAL A 25 -5.57 -2.29 3.55
N ASN A 26 -6.54 -2.31 4.46
CA ASN A 26 -6.72 -3.43 5.37
C ASN A 26 -7.04 -4.75 4.63
N LYS A 27 -6.63 -5.88 5.21
CA LYS A 27 -6.88 -7.22 4.67
C LYS A 27 -8.36 -7.53 4.44
N PHE A 28 -9.25 -7.07 5.32
CA PHE A 28 -10.70 -7.29 5.18
C PHE A 28 -11.30 -6.48 4.03
N ILE A 29 -10.78 -5.26 3.77
CA ILE A 29 -11.16 -4.46 2.59
C ILE A 29 -10.73 -5.19 1.32
N LYS A 30 -9.46 -5.62 1.25
CA LYS A 30 -8.95 -6.37 0.09
C LYS A 30 -9.75 -7.66 -0.12
N GLN A 31 -10.03 -8.41 0.94
CA GLN A 31 -10.86 -9.62 0.88
C GLN A 31 -12.25 -9.32 0.30
N ARG A 32 -12.95 -8.31 0.83
CA ARG A 32 -14.28 -7.95 0.34
C ARG A 32 -14.26 -7.59 -1.14
N LEU A 33 -13.27 -6.82 -1.58
CA LEU A 33 -13.08 -6.49 -2.99
C LEU A 33 -12.79 -7.72 -3.84
N CYS A 34 -11.97 -8.64 -3.34
CA CYS A 34 -11.68 -9.90 -4.02
C CYS A 34 -12.94 -10.76 -4.20
N GLU A 35 -13.87 -10.73 -3.24
CA GLU A 35 -15.13 -11.48 -3.27
C GLU A 35 -16.19 -10.84 -4.19
N THR A 36 -16.20 -9.50 -4.33
CA THR A 36 -17.29 -8.80 -5.04
C THR A 36 -16.93 -8.17 -6.36
N ALA A 37 -15.65 -7.92 -6.65
CA ALA A 37 -15.27 -7.27 -7.89
C ALA A 37 -15.60 -8.17 -9.10
N GLY A 38 -16.59 -7.78 -9.88
CA GLY A 38 -16.89 -8.38 -11.17
C GLY A 38 -16.09 -7.75 -12.31
N GLY A 39 -16.15 -8.38 -13.49
CA GLY A 39 -15.53 -7.86 -14.71
C GLY A 39 -14.00 -7.80 -14.67
N ASN A 40 -13.41 -6.72 -15.19
CA ASN A 40 -11.96 -6.54 -15.19
C ASN A 40 -11.44 -6.19 -13.78
N ARG A 41 -10.57 -7.07 -13.26
CA ARG A 41 -10.01 -7.01 -11.90
C ARG A 41 -8.55 -6.60 -11.85
N ALA A 42 -7.94 -6.20 -12.97
CA ALA A 42 -6.51 -5.85 -13.03
C ALA A 42 -6.12 -4.74 -12.03
N TRP A 43 -7.05 -3.81 -11.73
CA TRP A 43 -6.84 -2.74 -10.75
C TRP A 43 -6.61 -3.25 -9.32
N LEU A 44 -7.12 -4.44 -8.97
CA LEU A 44 -6.91 -5.03 -7.65
C LEU A 44 -5.44 -5.28 -7.37
N ASN A 45 -4.61 -5.56 -8.38
CA ASN A 45 -3.17 -5.80 -8.22
C ASN A 45 -2.46 -4.65 -7.47
N LYS A 46 -2.91 -3.40 -7.66
CA LYS A 46 -2.37 -2.22 -6.98
C LYS A 46 -2.82 -2.08 -5.52
N LEU A 47 -3.85 -2.80 -5.10
CA LEU A 47 -4.33 -2.79 -3.72
C LEU A 47 -3.52 -3.81 -2.91
N VAL A 48 -2.58 -3.30 -2.13
CA VAL A 48 -1.64 -4.08 -1.32
C VAL A 48 -2.14 -4.09 0.12
N VAL A 49 -2.20 -5.27 0.73
CA VAL A 49 -2.61 -5.39 2.13
C VAL A 49 -1.54 -4.81 3.04
N TRP A 50 -1.96 -4.06 4.06
CA TRP A 50 -1.09 -3.61 5.14
C TRP A 50 -1.82 -3.62 6.50
N ALA A 51 -1.05 -3.60 7.59
CA ALA A 51 -1.60 -3.51 8.94
C ALA A 51 -2.25 -2.14 9.20
N GLY A 52 -3.35 -2.11 9.97
CA GLY A 52 -4.18 -0.91 10.12
C GLY A 52 -5.04 -0.65 8.88
N HIS A 53 -5.10 0.60 8.40
CA HIS A 53 -5.75 0.99 7.14
C HIS A 53 -7.22 0.54 7.02
N ASP A 54 -7.94 0.48 8.14
CA ASP A 54 -9.35 0.12 8.25
C ASP A 54 -10.29 1.33 8.26
N GLU A 55 -9.74 2.53 8.47
CA GLU A 55 -10.46 3.82 8.40
C GLU A 55 -9.91 4.78 7.32
N HIS A 56 -8.74 4.47 6.77
CA HIS A 56 -8.07 5.23 5.71
C HIS A 56 -7.30 4.28 4.78
N PHE A 57 -6.91 4.78 3.62
CA PHE A 57 -6.02 4.07 2.69
C PHE A 57 -4.86 4.98 2.27
N HIS A 58 -3.70 4.39 2.03
CA HIS A 58 -2.51 5.15 1.62
C HIS A 58 -2.24 4.96 0.14
N VAL A 59 -2.39 6.03 -0.62
CA VAL A 59 -2.03 6.09 -2.04
C VAL A 59 -0.55 6.45 -2.17
N ARG A 60 0.20 5.66 -2.94
CA ARG A 60 1.58 5.95 -3.32
C ARG A 60 1.67 6.12 -4.82
N LEU A 61 2.34 7.20 -5.24
CA LEU A 61 2.57 7.50 -6.64
C LEU A 61 3.88 6.89 -7.13
N HIS A 62 4.00 6.70 -8.45
CA HIS A 62 5.26 6.40 -9.09
C HIS A 62 6.27 7.54 -8.90
N CYS A 63 7.55 7.20 -8.99
CA CYS A 63 8.60 8.21 -9.12
C CYS A 63 8.34 9.09 -10.35
N PRO A 64 8.47 10.42 -10.23
CA PRO A 64 8.30 11.32 -11.36
C PRO A 64 9.26 10.97 -12.51
N PRO A 65 8.80 11.00 -13.78
CA PRO A 65 9.67 10.76 -14.94
C PRO A 65 10.90 11.66 -14.93
N GLY A 66 12.07 11.09 -15.20
CA GLY A 66 13.32 11.83 -15.29
C GLY A 66 13.95 12.24 -13.95
N ASN A 67 13.40 11.82 -12.79
CA ASN A 67 14.04 12.07 -11.49
C ASN A 67 15.00 10.91 -11.12
N PRO A 68 16.34 11.07 -11.27
CA PRO A 68 17.30 9.99 -11.00
C PRO A 68 17.50 9.71 -9.51
N GLN A 69 16.99 10.57 -8.62
CA GLN A 69 17.14 10.43 -7.17
C GLN A 69 15.93 9.76 -6.52
N CYS A 70 14.84 9.53 -7.26
CA CYS A 70 13.68 8.82 -6.76
C CYS A 70 13.86 7.31 -6.96
N GLN A 71 13.67 6.54 -5.89
CA GLN A 71 13.79 5.08 -5.92
C GLN A 71 12.39 4.43 -5.95
N PRO A 72 12.03 3.69 -7.00
CA PRO A 72 10.78 2.96 -7.04
C PRO A 72 10.82 1.78 -6.05
N GLN A 73 9.66 1.33 -5.60
CA GLN A 73 9.55 0.11 -4.82
C GLN A 73 9.54 -1.14 -5.71
N ALA A 74 9.73 -2.31 -5.07
CA ALA A 74 9.54 -3.59 -5.74
C ALA A 74 8.14 -3.69 -6.37
N GLY A 75 8.06 -4.39 -7.52
CA GLY A 75 6.83 -4.59 -8.27
C GLY A 75 5.78 -5.41 -7.54
N TYR A 76 4.65 -5.62 -8.23
CA TYR A 76 3.52 -6.38 -7.73
C TYR A 76 3.67 -7.89 -7.99
N TYR A 77 2.78 -8.66 -7.37
CA TYR A 77 2.48 -10.01 -7.83
C TYR A 77 2.00 -9.96 -9.30
N SER A 78 2.10 -11.08 -10.01
CA SER A 78 1.64 -11.15 -11.41
C SER A 78 0.11 -11.23 -11.55
N ASP A 79 -0.62 -11.47 -10.45
CA ASP A 79 -2.07 -11.67 -10.41
C ASP A 79 -2.82 -10.53 -9.69
N ASP A 80 -4.10 -10.71 -9.36
CA ASP A 80 -4.90 -9.68 -8.66
C ASP A 80 -4.59 -9.57 -7.15
N GLY A 81 -3.67 -10.39 -6.63
CA GLY A 81 -3.27 -10.44 -5.23
C GLY A 81 -4.34 -10.99 -4.29
N CYS A 82 -5.37 -11.68 -4.81
CA CYS A 82 -6.46 -12.23 -4.00
C CYS A 82 -6.22 -13.67 -3.51
N GLY A 83 -5.18 -14.34 -4.02
CA GLY A 83 -4.81 -15.70 -3.64
C GLY A 83 -3.90 -15.75 -2.40
N GLU A 84 -2.80 -16.48 -2.52
CA GLU A 84 -1.81 -16.66 -1.46
C GLU A 84 -1.36 -15.35 -0.79
N PRO A 85 -1.08 -14.24 -1.54
CA PRO A 85 -0.66 -12.99 -0.92
C PRO A 85 -1.65 -12.46 0.11
N LEU A 86 -2.96 -12.57 -0.14
CA LEU A 86 -4.00 -12.16 0.80
C LEU A 86 -4.12 -13.15 1.97
N GLN A 87 -4.08 -14.46 1.69
CA GLN A 87 -4.24 -15.51 2.70
C GLN A 87 -3.14 -15.48 3.78
N LEU A 88 -1.92 -15.10 3.41
CA LEU A 88 -0.83 -14.92 4.37
C LEU A 88 -1.19 -13.89 5.46
N TRP A 89 -1.94 -12.84 5.16
CA TRP A 89 -2.35 -11.85 6.18
C TRP A 89 -3.38 -12.35 7.20
N PHE A 90 -4.05 -13.47 6.91
CA PHE A 90 -4.98 -14.12 7.82
C PHE A 90 -4.31 -15.20 8.67
N THR A 91 -3.35 -15.92 8.10
CA THR A 91 -2.71 -17.06 8.77
C THR A 91 -1.38 -16.69 9.43
N HIS A 92 -0.52 -15.97 8.71
CA HIS A 92 0.85 -15.64 9.11
C HIS A 92 1.24 -14.26 8.57
N PRO A 93 0.69 -13.17 9.13
CA PRO A 93 0.94 -11.83 8.59
C PRO A 93 2.45 -11.51 8.64
N PRO A 94 3.01 -10.92 7.57
CA PRO A 94 4.45 -10.68 7.46
C PRO A 94 4.96 -9.61 8.45
N VAL A 95 4.05 -8.85 9.05
CA VAL A 95 4.35 -7.82 10.04
C VAL A 95 3.75 -8.23 11.38
N LYS A 96 4.59 -8.31 12.41
CA LYS A 96 4.16 -8.41 13.80
C LYS A 96 4.24 -7.02 14.43
N LEU A 97 3.09 -6.45 14.75
CA LEU A 97 3.05 -5.19 15.50
C LEU A 97 3.54 -5.45 16.92
N PRO A 98 4.40 -4.57 17.46
CA PRO A 98 4.84 -4.70 18.84
C PRO A 98 3.64 -4.49 19.79
N PRO A 99 3.66 -5.09 21.00
CA PRO A 99 2.65 -4.83 22.02
C PRO A 99 2.51 -3.33 22.32
N PRO A 100 1.31 -2.85 22.70
CA PRO A 100 1.11 -1.48 23.13
C PRO A 100 2.10 -1.10 24.25
N GLY A 101 2.72 0.07 24.14
CA GLY A 101 3.72 0.55 25.11
C GLY A 101 5.14 0.01 24.88
N THR A 102 5.38 -0.85 23.89
CA THR A 102 6.74 -1.29 23.55
C THR A 102 7.55 -0.12 23.00
N VAL A 103 8.66 0.22 23.67
CA VAL A 103 9.64 1.19 23.17
C VAL A 103 10.55 0.49 22.20
N LEU A 104 10.38 0.77 20.90
CA LEU A 104 11.31 0.30 19.88
C LEU A 104 12.48 1.27 19.72
N PRO A 105 13.72 0.79 19.52
CA PRO A 105 14.82 1.67 19.17
C PRO A 105 14.48 2.36 17.84
N PRO A 106 14.73 3.67 17.70
CA PRO A 106 14.38 4.39 16.49
C PRO A 106 15.20 3.85 15.31
N TYR A 107 14.50 3.36 14.27
CA TYR A 107 15.13 3.05 13.01
C TYR A 107 15.57 4.36 12.34
N ARG A 108 16.88 4.53 12.13
CA ARG A 108 17.46 5.70 11.46
C ARG A 108 18.03 5.29 10.12
N PRO A 109 17.22 5.27 9.04
CA PRO A 109 17.76 5.02 7.71
C PRO A 109 18.77 6.11 7.36
N LYS A 110 19.78 5.76 6.55
CA LYS A 110 20.74 6.75 6.06
C LYS A 110 20.00 7.76 5.18
N LEU A 111 20.01 9.02 5.61
CA LEU A 111 19.39 10.11 4.87
C LEU A 111 20.08 10.29 3.50
N PRO A 112 19.33 10.43 2.38
CA PRO A 112 19.94 10.73 1.09
C PRO A 112 20.78 12.01 1.13
N ALA A 113 21.87 12.04 0.36
CA ALA A 113 22.82 13.17 0.38
C ALA A 113 22.15 14.52 0.07
N ALA A 114 21.22 14.55 -0.88
CA ALA A 114 20.45 15.75 -1.22
C ALA A 114 19.59 16.24 -0.04
N CYS A 115 18.98 15.33 0.73
CA CYS A 115 18.19 15.67 1.91
C CYS A 115 19.07 16.16 3.07
N ALA A 116 20.27 15.59 3.23
CA ALA A 116 21.24 16.06 4.22
C ALA A 116 21.76 17.47 3.90
N ALA A 117 21.89 17.83 2.63
CA ALA A 117 22.26 19.19 2.23
C ALA A 117 21.18 20.21 2.62
N VAL A 118 19.89 19.87 2.45
CA VAL A 118 18.76 20.73 2.88
C VAL A 118 18.73 20.87 4.39
N LEU A 119 18.91 19.78 5.14
CA LEU A 119 18.88 19.80 6.61
C LEU A 119 19.97 20.70 7.21
N ASN A 120 21.13 20.78 6.56
CA ASN A 120 22.28 21.56 7.02
C ASN A 120 22.40 22.93 6.35
N ALA A 121 21.39 23.36 5.57
CA ALA A 121 21.38 24.68 4.97
C ALA A 121 21.27 25.76 6.07
N PRO A 122 21.97 26.90 5.91
CA PRO A 122 21.93 28.00 6.88
C PRO A 122 20.58 28.73 6.93
#